data_AF-A0A2E8NCD6-F1
#
_entry.id   AF-A0A2E8NCD6-F1
#
_cell.length_a   1.000
_cell.length_b   1.000
_cell.length_c   1.000
_cell.angle_alpha   90.00
_cell.angle_beta   90.00
_cell.angle_gamma   90.00
#
_symmetry.space_group_name_H-M   'P 1'
#
loop_
_entity.id
_entity.type
_entity.pdbx_description
1 polymer ?
#
loop_
_entity_poly.entity_id
_entity_poly.type
_entity_poly.pdbx_seq_one_letter_code
_entity_poly.pdbx_strand_id
1 'polypeptide(L)'
;PIAVRLQREAFELGKRPGTITGGMTFAGGPYNNFMVQGLSQLAKQVRESQTTGVITSVSGMLTKQGLISLSAEQPPLGIYLSDVSDKTQSRTDRIHLEPEMCGNAKVVSSTVSYSAGAPQVYVLAENHDKQRRLLISDSNTVIEEFLKSHKIGDTIHISQEGFINL
;
A
#
# COMPACT_ATOMS: atom_id res chain seq x y z
N PRO A 1 7.42 1.07 -3.05
CA PRO A 1 7.41 2.55 -2.96
C PRO A 1 6.11 3.15 -2.37
N ILE A 2 4.94 2.54 -2.60
CA ILE A 2 3.64 3.09 -2.18
C ILE A 2 3.56 3.40 -0.67
N ALA A 3 4.06 2.51 0.18
CA ALA A 3 4.13 2.67 1.64
C ALA A 3 4.78 3.99 2.09
N VAL A 4 5.84 4.41 1.40
CA VAL A 4 6.57 5.65 1.70
C VAL A 4 5.82 6.86 1.12
N ARG A 5 5.30 6.74 -0.11
CA ARG A 5 4.60 7.85 -0.79
C ARG A 5 3.33 8.27 -0.03
N LEU A 6 2.50 7.31 0.37
CA LEU A 6 1.25 7.58 1.10
C LEU A 6 1.53 8.27 2.45
N GLN A 7 2.53 7.81 3.18
CA GLN A 7 2.87 8.45 4.47
C GLN A 7 3.45 9.84 4.30
N ARG A 8 4.29 10.06 3.28
CA ARG A 8 4.79 11.40 2.96
C ARG A 8 3.67 12.36 2.61
N GLU A 9 2.68 11.89 1.86
CA GLU A 9 1.49 12.67 1.52
C GLU A 9 0.65 12.95 2.78
N ALA A 10 0.35 11.94 3.58
CA ALA A 10 -0.45 12.07 4.80
C ALA A 10 0.17 13.00 5.86
N PHE A 11 1.51 13.08 5.92
CA PHE A 11 2.25 13.98 6.82
C PHE A 11 2.79 15.23 6.12
N GLU A 12 2.42 15.48 4.86
CA GLU A 12 2.80 16.67 4.08
C GLU A 12 4.33 16.91 4.01
N LEU A 13 5.14 15.84 3.99
CA LEU A 13 6.61 15.90 4.13
C LEU A 13 7.37 16.34 2.87
N GLY A 14 6.66 16.83 1.84
CA GLY A 14 7.25 17.31 0.58
C GLY A 14 8.14 16.27 -0.11
N LYS A 15 9.34 16.67 -0.59
CA LYS A 15 10.35 15.82 -1.27
C LYS A 15 11.54 15.39 -0.37
N ARG A 16 11.55 15.74 0.91
CA ARG A 16 12.66 15.41 1.83
C ARG A 16 12.87 13.89 1.97
N PRO A 17 14.09 13.33 1.85
CA PRO A 17 14.32 11.90 2.04
C PRO A 17 14.05 11.53 3.51
N GLY A 18 13.01 10.73 3.74
CA GLY A 18 12.55 10.34 5.08
C GLY A 18 13.03 8.95 5.48
N THR A 19 14.35 8.71 5.46
CA THR A 19 14.92 7.44 5.95
C THR A 19 16.25 7.67 6.63
N ILE A 20 16.47 6.95 7.73
CA ILE A 20 17.73 6.91 8.48
C ILE A 20 18.47 5.58 8.30
N THR A 21 17.87 4.62 7.57
CA THR A 21 18.43 3.28 7.33
C THR A 21 18.66 2.99 5.85
N GLY A 22 18.22 3.87 4.94
CA GLY A 22 18.26 3.63 3.50
C GLY A 22 17.03 2.91 2.93
N GLY A 23 16.19 2.31 3.77
CA GLY A 23 14.96 1.62 3.34
C GLY A 23 15.16 0.13 3.02
N MET A 24 14.10 -0.67 3.16
CA MET A 24 14.16 -2.15 3.03
C MET A 24 14.80 -2.65 1.73
N THR A 25 14.59 -1.94 0.63
CA THR A 25 15.17 -2.29 -0.68
C THR A 25 16.69 -2.38 -0.66
N PHE A 26 17.36 -1.57 0.18
CA PHE A 26 18.83 -1.46 0.19
C PHE A 26 19.45 -1.95 1.49
N ALA A 27 18.77 -1.75 2.62
CA ALA A 27 19.28 -2.13 3.94
C ALA A 27 19.24 -3.65 4.19
N GLY A 28 18.40 -4.37 3.43
CA GLY A 28 18.16 -5.80 3.67
C GLY A 28 17.47 -6.07 5.01
N GLY A 29 17.23 -7.35 5.28
CA GLY A 29 16.62 -7.84 6.52
C GLY A 29 15.25 -8.50 6.32
N PRO A 30 14.84 -9.42 7.22
CA PRO A 30 13.54 -10.04 7.13
C PRO A 30 12.47 -8.95 7.29
N TYR A 31 11.52 -8.93 6.37
CA TYR A 31 10.48 -7.91 6.20
C TYR A 31 9.94 -7.36 7.54
N ASN A 32 9.65 -8.27 8.48
CA ASN A 32 9.02 -7.95 9.76
C ASN A 32 9.95 -7.33 10.82
N ASN A 33 11.28 -7.47 10.71
CA ASN A 33 12.24 -6.94 11.70
C ASN A 33 12.81 -5.57 11.32
N PHE A 34 12.54 -5.08 10.11
CA PHE A 34 13.14 -3.84 9.62
C PHE A 34 12.81 -2.62 10.50
N MET A 35 11.61 -2.58 11.07
CA MET A 35 11.20 -1.50 11.97
C MET A 35 12.06 -1.43 13.23
N VAL A 36 12.39 -2.57 13.84
CA VAL A 36 13.22 -2.65 15.05
C VAL A 36 14.64 -2.12 14.77
N GLN A 37 15.20 -2.49 13.62
CA GLN A 37 16.50 -1.97 13.18
C GLN A 37 16.45 -0.46 12.96
N GLY A 38 15.38 0.05 12.34
CA GLY A 38 15.13 1.47 12.19
C GLY A 38 15.00 2.20 13.53
N LEU A 39 14.29 1.62 14.50
CA LEU A 39 14.12 2.19 15.82
C LEU A 39 15.46 2.30 16.57
N SER A 40 16.33 1.29 16.44
CA SER A 40 17.69 1.33 17.00
C SER A 40 18.51 2.49 16.43
N GLN A 41 18.48 2.69 15.11
CA GLN A 41 19.16 3.82 14.48
C GLN A 41 18.53 5.17 14.88
N LEU A 42 17.20 5.24 14.98
CA LEU A 42 16.49 6.45 15.41
C LEU A 42 16.92 6.84 16.82
N ALA A 43 16.94 5.88 17.75
CA ALA A 43 17.32 6.13 19.13
C ALA A 43 18.78 6.64 19.24
N LYS A 44 19.70 6.11 18.42
CA LYS A 44 21.07 6.61 18.33
C LYS A 44 21.10 8.07 17.86
N GLN A 45 20.45 8.36 16.73
CA GLN A 45 20.41 9.71 16.13
C GLN A 45 19.77 10.73 17.06
N VAL A 46 18.65 10.39 17.70
CA VAL A 46 17.95 11.24 18.67
C VAL A 46 18.88 11.65 19.82
N ARG A 47 19.64 10.70 20.39
CA ARG A 47 20.61 10.98 21.46
C ARG A 47 21.77 11.85 20.97
N GLU A 48 22.32 11.57 19.80
CA GLU A 48 23.49 12.30 19.27
C GLU A 48 23.14 13.74 18.88
N SER A 49 21.95 13.95 18.32
CA SER A 49 21.51 15.26 17.84
C SER A 49 20.66 16.06 18.84
N GLN A 50 20.39 15.49 20.03
CA GLN A 50 19.56 16.12 21.07
C GLN A 50 18.22 16.63 20.50
N THR A 51 17.53 15.77 19.74
CA THR A 51 16.32 16.16 18.99
C THR A 51 15.13 15.23 19.28
N THR A 52 14.02 15.46 18.57
CA THR A 52 12.90 14.52 18.50
C THR A 52 12.85 13.85 17.14
N GLY A 53 12.85 12.52 17.15
CA GLY A 53 12.75 11.68 15.97
C GLY A 53 11.37 11.02 15.86
N VAL A 54 10.97 10.71 14.63
CA VAL A 54 9.75 9.95 14.34
C VAL A 54 10.10 8.80 13.42
N ILE A 55 9.57 7.62 13.73
CA ILE A 55 9.57 6.46 12.84
C ILE A 55 8.14 5.97 12.69
N THR A 56 7.81 5.59 11.47
CA THR A 56 6.51 5.03 11.13
C THR A 56 6.67 3.64 10.54
N SER A 57 5.60 2.86 10.64
CA SER A 57 5.55 1.48 10.17
C SER A 57 4.24 1.22 9.48
N VAL A 58 4.32 0.40 8.43
CA VAL A 58 3.15 -0.18 7.76
C VAL A 58 3.41 -1.66 7.53
N SER A 59 2.36 -2.47 7.51
CA SER A 59 2.47 -3.92 7.29
C SER A 59 1.43 -4.45 6.31
N GLY A 60 1.78 -5.55 5.64
CA GLY A 60 0.92 -6.23 4.66
C GLY A 60 0.47 -5.30 3.53
N MET A 61 -0.82 -5.33 3.24
CA MET A 61 -1.48 -4.49 2.24
C MET A 61 -1.83 -3.09 2.79
N LEU A 62 -0.93 -2.52 3.61
CA LEU A 62 -1.12 -1.24 4.31
C LEU A 62 -2.30 -1.24 5.30
N THR A 63 -2.64 -2.40 5.87
CA THR A 63 -3.78 -2.58 6.78
C THR A 63 -3.42 -2.39 8.25
N LYS A 64 -2.13 -2.26 8.55
CA LYS A 64 -1.63 -1.99 9.90
C LYS A 64 -0.66 -0.84 9.81
N GLN A 65 -0.82 0.12 10.71
CA GLN A 65 0.00 1.31 10.82
C GLN A 65 0.50 1.48 12.25
N GLY A 66 1.69 2.04 12.40
CA GLY A 66 2.23 2.42 13.70
C GLY A 66 3.13 3.64 13.56
N LEU A 67 3.18 4.45 14.61
CA LEU A 67 4.05 5.61 14.70
C LEU A 67 4.68 5.62 16.09
N ILE A 68 5.99 5.85 16.14
CA ILE A 68 6.73 6.08 17.38
C ILE A 68 7.44 7.42 17.24
N SER A 69 7.27 8.28 18.23
CA SER A 69 8.12 9.45 18.43
C SER A 69 9.05 9.20 19.60
N LEU A 70 10.33 9.48 19.42
CA LEU A 70 11.35 9.41 20.47
C LEU A 70 11.98 10.79 20.63
N SER A 71 12.11 11.26 21.87
CA SER A 71 12.79 12.53 22.18
C SER A 71 14.01 12.27 23.05
N ALA A 72 15.05 13.09 22.87
CA ALA A 72 16.21 13.12 23.76
C ALA A 72 15.85 13.74 25.13
N GLU A 73 14.86 14.62 25.16
CA GLU A 73 14.34 15.23 26.38
C GLU A 73 13.30 14.32 27.04
N GLN A 74 13.29 14.30 28.37
CA GLN A 74 12.31 13.53 29.11
C GLN A 74 10.92 14.17 28.96
N PRO A 75 9.91 13.45 28.44
CA PRO A 75 8.58 13.99 28.36
C PRO A 75 8.01 14.22 29.77
N PRO A 76 7.35 15.35 30.03
CA PRO A 76 6.89 15.72 31.38
C PRO A 76 5.84 14.78 31.97
N LEU A 77 5.13 14.01 31.12
CA LEU A 77 4.03 13.12 31.53
C LEU A 77 4.33 11.63 31.24
N GLY A 78 5.59 11.26 31.00
CA GLY A 78 5.98 9.88 30.73
C GLY A 78 5.63 9.39 29.32
N ILE A 79 5.30 8.09 29.18
CA ILE A 79 5.03 7.45 27.89
C ILE A 79 3.58 7.68 27.46
N TYR A 80 3.40 8.21 26.25
CA TYR A 80 2.09 8.31 25.62
C TYR A 80 1.81 7.11 24.74
N LEU A 81 0.64 6.48 24.93
CA LEU A 81 0.13 5.41 24.09
C LEU A 81 -1.24 5.81 23.57
N SER A 82 -1.46 5.62 22.26
CA SER A 82 -2.72 5.92 21.61
C SER A 82 -3.05 4.81 20.63
N ASP A 83 -4.18 4.16 20.83
CA ASP A 83 -4.76 3.23 19.87
C ASP A 83 -5.73 3.99 18.97
N VAL A 84 -5.44 4.00 17.67
CA VAL A 84 -6.25 4.69 16.67
C VAL A 84 -7.15 3.75 15.88
N SER A 85 -7.22 2.46 16.24
CA SER A 85 -7.90 1.41 15.49
C SER A 85 -9.37 1.75 15.21
N ASP A 86 -10.14 2.09 16.24
CA ASP A 86 -11.57 2.42 16.10
C ASP A 86 -11.78 3.68 15.24
N LYS A 87 -10.94 4.70 15.45
CA LYS A 87 -10.98 5.93 14.66
C LYS A 87 -10.66 5.65 13.19
N THR A 88 -9.64 4.85 12.91
CA THR A 88 -9.31 4.42 11.54
C THR A 88 -10.47 3.64 10.94
N GLN A 89 -11.02 2.66 11.65
CA GLN A 89 -12.14 1.84 11.17
C GLN A 89 -13.37 2.67 10.83
N SER A 90 -13.75 3.62 11.69
CA SER A 90 -14.92 4.49 11.46
C SER A 90 -14.78 5.44 10.26
N ARG A 91 -13.55 5.68 9.79
CA ARG A 91 -13.22 6.58 8.68
C ARG A 91 -12.75 5.87 7.42
N THR A 92 -12.73 4.54 7.43
CA THR A 92 -12.29 3.74 6.28
C THR A 92 -13.49 3.34 5.45
N ASP A 93 -13.61 3.90 4.26
CA ASP A 93 -14.64 3.49 3.31
C ASP A 93 -14.46 2.03 2.91
N ARG A 94 -15.57 1.31 2.81
CA ARG A 94 -15.61 -0.09 2.36
C ARG A 94 -16.41 -0.16 1.08
N ILE A 95 -15.85 -0.85 0.10
CA ILE A 95 -16.51 -1.07 -1.20
C ILE A 95 -16.89 -2.54 -1.28
N HIS A 96 -18.13 -2.79 -1.71
CA HIS A 96 -18.66 -4.13 -1.84
C HIS A 96 -17.93 -4.88 -2.97
N LEU A 97 -17.54 -6.13 -2.68
CA LEU A 97 -17.02 -7.04 -3.68
C LEU A 97 -18.16 -7.92 -4.19
N GLU A 98 -18.34 -7.95 -5.51
CA GLU A 98 -19.32 -8.77 -6.21
C GLU A 98 -18.57 -9.75 -7.13
N PRO A 99 -18.26 -10.98 -6.65
CA PRO A 99 -17.50 -11.97 -7.41
C PRO A 99 -18.18 -12.40 -8.71
N GLU A 100 -19.51 -12.30 -8.81
CA GLU A 100 -20.29 -12.72 -9.97
C GLU A 100 -20.59 -11.57 -10.94
N MET A 101 -20.05 -10.37 -10.68
CA MET A 101 -20.26 -9.18 -11.51
C MET A 101 -19.86 -9.43 -12.96
N CYS A 102 -20.83 -9.36 -13.89
CA CYS A 102 -20.63 -9.47 -15.33
C CYS A 102 -21.06 -8.19 -16.07
N GLY A 103 -20.74 -8.11 -17.37
CA GLY A 103 -21.05 -6.96 -18.20
C GLY A 103 -19.96 -5.89 -18.18
N ASN A 104 -20.34 -4.65 -18.49
CA ASN A 104 -19.37 -3.56 -18.64
C ASN A 104 -18.93 -3.01 -17.28
N ALA A 105 -17.62 -2.91 -17.08
CA ALA A 105 -17.03 -2.35 -15.86
C ALA A 105 -15.78 -1.53 -16.19
N LYS A 106 -15.46 -0.56 -15.34
CA LYS A 106 -14.26 0.27 -15.47
C LYS A 106 -13.10 -0.33 -14.72
N VAL A 107 -11.91 -0.30 -15.31
CA VAL A 107 -10.67 -0.70 -14.63
C VAL A 107 -10.30 0.35 -13.58
N VAL A 108 -10.29 -0.03 -12.31
CA VAL A 108 -9.87 0.82 -11.19
C VAL A 108 -8.37 0.70 -10.97
N SER A 109 -7.84 -0.51 -11.03
CA SER A 109 -6.41 -0.79 -10.86
C SER A 109 -6.07 -2.09 -11.56
N SER A 110 -4.82 -2.23 -11.98
CA SER A 110 -4.33 -3.47 -12.56
C SER A 110 -2.84 -3.66 -12.32
N THR A 111 -2.41 -4.91 -12.43
CA THR A 111 -0.99 -5.27 -12.45
C THR A 111 -0.78 -6.51 -13.30
N VAL A 112 0.39 -6.63 -13.91
CA VAL A 112 0.85 -7.85 -14.57
C VAL A 112 1.93 -8.46 -13.70
N SER A 113 1.70 -9.69 -13.21
CA SER A 113 2.65 -10.42 -12.35
C SER A 113 3.33 -11.53 -13.11
N TYR A 114 4.64 -11.70 -12.87
CA TYR A 114 5.47 -12.80 -13.39
C TYR A 114 5.82 -13.82 -12.29
N SER A 115 5.21 -13.73 -11.10
CA SER A 115 5.60 -14.52 -9.93
C SER A 115 5.33 -16.03 -10.07
N ALA A 116 4.43 -16.43 -10.95
CA ALA A 116 4.10 -17.84 -11.24
C ALA A 116 4.86 -18.40 -12.47
N GLY A 117 5.90 -17.70 -12.94
CA GLY A 117 6.64 -18.05 -14.15
C GLY A 117 6.01 -17.45 -15.41
N ALA A 118 4.78 -17.85 -15.74
CA ALA A 118 4.02 -17.22 -16.83
C ALA A 118 3.35 -15.91 -16.35
N PRO A 119 3.29 -14.87 -17.22
CA PRO A 119 2.61 -13.62 -16.87
C PRO A 119 1.12 -13.83 -16.64
N GLN A 120 0.58 -13.14 -15.64
CA GLN A 120 -0.85 -13.07 -15.37
C GLN A 120 -1.27 -11.63 -15.11
N VAL A 121 -2.43 -11.24 -15.66
CA VAL A 121 -3.04 -9.94 -15.40
C VAL A 121 -3.99 -10.06 -14.23
N TYR A 122 -3.89 -9.13 -13.28
CA TYR A 122 -4.83 -8.94 -12.19
C TYR A 122 -5.51 -7.58 -12.39
N VAL A 123 -6.84 -7.56 -12.37
CA VAL A 123 -7.62 -6.34 -12.61
C VAL A 123 -8.66 -6.18 -11.51
N LEU A 124 -8.68 -5.02 -10.87
CA LEU A 124 -9.80 -4.59 -10.04
C LEU A 124 -10.73 -3.74 -10.91
N ALA A 125 -11.94 -4.23 -11.18
CA ALA A 125 -12.93 -3.55 -12.00
C ALA A 125 -14.12 -3.08 -11.14
N GLU A 126 -14.78 -1.98 -11.54
CA GLU A 126 -15.93 -1.38 -10.85
C GLU A 126 -17.09 -1.12 -11.83
N ASN A 127 -18.29 -1.58 -11.49
CA ASN A 127 -19.49 -1.36 -12.29
C ASN A 127 -20.19 -0.02 -11.95
N HIS A 128 -21.29 0.28 -12.64
CA HIS A 128 -22.08 1.49 -12.41
C HIS A 128 -22.70 1.57 -11.00
N ASP A 129 -22.94 0.42 -10.37
CA ASP A 129 -23.44 0.29 -8.99
C ASP A 129 -22.34 0.42 -7.92
N LYS A 130 -21.11 0.76 -8.32
CA LYS A 130 -19.92 0.88 -7.46
C LYS A 130 -19.54 -0.42 -6.74
N GLN A 131 -19.95 -1.57 -7.28
CA GLN A 131 -19.47 -2.87 -6.84
C GLN A 131 -18.17 -3.20 -7.55
N ARG A 132 -17.28 -3.95 -6.89
CA ARG A 132 -15.97 -4.31 -7.44
C ARG A 132 -15.80 -5.81 -7.62
N ARG A 133 -15.08 -6.19 -8.67
CA ARG A 133 -14.63 -7.58 -8.90
C ARG A 133 -13.13 -7.61 -9.12
N LEU A 134 -12.46 -8.60 -8.52
CA LEU A 134 -11.09 -8.95 -8.86
C LEU A 134 -11.13 -9.99 -9.98
N LEU A 135 -10.45 -9.69 -11.08
CA LEU A 135 -10.34 -10.53 -12.26
C LEU A 135 -8.89 -10.97 -12.43
N ILE A 136 -8.70 -12.18 -12.93
CA ILE A 136 -7.40 -12.76 -13.25
C ILE A 136 -7.47 -13.29 -14.67
N SER A 137 -6.45 -13.02 -15.48
CA SER A 137 -6.36 -13.53 -16.85
C SER A 137 -4.93 -13.96 -17.18
N ASP A 138 -4.80 -15.13 -17.79
CA ASP A 138 -3.59 -15.68 -18.39
C ASP A 138 -3.63 -15.64 -19.93
N SER A 139 -4.65 -15.00 -20.52
CA SER A 139 -4.77 -14.83 -21.97
C SER A 139 -3.66 -13.92 -22.50
N ASN A 140 -2.88 -14.41 -23.47
CA ASN A 140 -1.84 -13.63 -24.14
C ASN A 140 -2.36 -12.30 -24.68
N THR A 141 -3.57 -12.29 -25.26
CA THR A 141 -4.19 -11.05 -25.78
C THR A 141 -4.42 -10.03 -24.67
N VAL A 142 -4.93 -10.47 -23.52
CA VAL A 142 -5.16 -9.57 -22.36
C VAL A 142 -3.83 -9.12 -21.77
N ILE A 143 -2.85 -10.02 -21.63
CA ILE A 143 -1.52 -9.71 -21.12
C ILE A 143 -0.84 -8.65 -22.00
N GLU A 144 -0.79 -8.87 -23.31
CA GLU A 144 -0.19 -7.93 -24.25
C GLU A 144 -0.85 -6.56 -24.17
N GLU A 145 -2.17 -6.51 -24.05
CA GLU A 145 -2.89 -5.25 -24.01
C GLU A 145 -2.64 -4.46 -22.71
N PHE A 146 -2.55 -5.14 -21.57
CA PHE A 146 -2.21 -4.52 -20.29
C PHE A 146 -0.71 -4.18 -20.15
N LEU A 147 0.17 -4.75 -20.99
CA LEU A 147 1.58 -4.38 -21.05
C LEU A 147 1.84 -3.16 -21.94
N LYS A 148 1.01 -2.90 -22.96
CA LYS A 148 1.19 -1.77 -23.89
C LYS A 148 0.92 -0.41 -23.26
N SER A 149 -0.12 -0.30 -22.45
CA SER A 149 -0.52 0.98 -21.84
C SER A 149 -1.30 0.77 -20.54
N HIS A 150 -1.34 1.83 -19.71
CA HIS A 150 -2.21 1.84 -18.54
C HIS A 150 -3.67 1.82 -18.98
N LYS A 151 -4.47 0.98 -18.32
CA LYS A 151 -5.90 0.78 -18.62
C LYS A 151 -6.83 1.41 -17.59
N ILE A 152 -6.29 2.16 -16.64
CA ILE A 152 -7.09 2.76 -15.56
C ILE A 152 -8.13 3.70 -16.18
N GLY A 153 -9.41 3.47 -15.87
CA GLY A 153 -10.54 4.21 -16.42
C GLY A 153 -11.17 3.62 -17.69
N ASP A 154 -10.46 2.72 -18.39
CA ASP A 154 -10.99 2.05 -19.57
C ASP A 154 -12.16 1.13 -19.20
N THR A 155 -13.09 0.97 -20.13
CA THR A 155 -14.20 0.02 -19.98
C THR A 155 -13.79 -1.32 -20.56
N ILE A 156 -13.97 -2.37 -19.77
CA ILE A 156 -13.82 -3.77 -20.19
C ILE A 156 -15.17 -4.47 -20.10
N HIS A 157 -15.34 -5.55 -20.86
CA HIS A 157 -16.49 -6.41 -20.75
C HIS A 157 -16.14 -7.69 -19.99
N ILE A 158 -16.92 -8.05 -18.98
CA ILE A 158 -16.73 -9.26 -18.18
C ILE A 158 -17.78 -10.30 -18.62
N SER A 159 -17.33 -11.46 -19.14
CA SER A 159 -18.24 -12.53 -19.57
C SER A 159 -19.02 -13.12 -18.39
N GLN A 160 -20.03 -13.94 -18.68
CA GLN A 160 -20.75 -14.70 -17.64
C GLN A 160 -19.83 -15.68 -16.91
N GLU A 161 -18.80 -16.23 -17.58
CA GLU A 161 -17.80 -17.08 -16.91
C GLU A 161 -16.70 -16.26 -16.19
N GLY A 162 -16.76 -14.92 -16.24
CA GLY A 162 -15.78 -14.05 -15.58
C GLY A 162 -14.53 -13.72 -16.38
N PHE A 163 -14.53 -13.96 -17.69
CA PHE A 163 -13.40 -13.62 -18.55
C PHE A 163 -13.39 -12.15 -18.95
N ILE A 164 -12.19 -11.59 -19.12
CA ILE A 164 -11.99 -10.24 -19.62
C ILE A 164 -12.05 -10.26 -21.15
N ASN A 165 -13.03 -9.56 -21.71
CA ASN A 165 -13.15 -9.30 -23.14
C ASN A 165 -12.81 -7.82 -23.39
N LEU A 166 -11.81 -7.59 -24.24
CA LEU A 166 -11.26 -6.29 -24.62
C LEU A 166 -11.80 -5.81 -25.97
#